data_AF-A0A661UJC4-F1
#
_entry.id   AF-A0A661UJC4-F1
#
_cell.length_a   1.000
_cell.length_b   1.000
_cell.length_c   1.000
_cell.angle_alpha   90.00
_cell.angle_beta   90.00
_cell.angle_gamma   90.00
#
_symmetry.space_group_name_H-M   'P 1'
#
loop_
_entity.id
_entity.type
_entity.pdbx_description
1 polymer ?
#
loop_
_entity_poly.entity_id
_entity_poly.type
_entity_poly.pdbx_seq_one_letter_code
_entity_poly.pdbx_strand_id
1 'polypeptide(L)'
;MAVEALNYFYRVVGRIAQTMCLVVQPYGGVFLCGASTEKNADFISCSDFLKELHNSLIRKEMLEQYPVYIVTKPDINIAGGLWACRKIL
;
A
#
# COMPACT_ATOMS: atom_id res chain seq x y z
N MET A 1 9.51 -4.60 21.42
CA MET A 1 9.00 -5.86 20.82
C MET A 1 7.80 -5.62 19.91
N ALA A 2 6.67 -5.06 20.36
CA ALA A 2 5.48 -4.86 19.50
C ALA A 2 5.71 -3.89 18.32
N VAL A 3 6.31 -2.73 18.58
CA VAL A 3 6.65 -1.72 17.55
C VAL A 3 7.54 -2.31 16.46
N GLU A 4 8.52 -3.11 16.87
CA GLU A 4 9.47 -3.73 15.96
C GLU A 4 8.83 -4.83 15.12
N ALA A 5 7.97 -5.67 15.72
CA ALA A 5 7.17 -6.63 14.98
C ALA A 5 6.26 -5.95 13.94
N LEU A 6 5.66 -4.80 14.29
CA LEU A 6 4.87 -4.01 13.35
C LEU A 6 5.73 -3.43 12.22
N ASN A 7 6.94 -2.97 12.52
CA ASN A 7 7.88 -2.54 11.48
C ASN A 7 8.25 -3.71 10.55
N TYR A 8 8.54 -4.89 11.10
CA TYR A 8 8.78 -6.10 10.30
C TYR A 8 7.60 -6.47 9.40
N PHE A 9 6.36 -6.35 9.91
CA PHE A 9 5.16 -6.53 9.09
C PHE A 9 5.17 -5.59 7.88
N TYR A 10 5.40 -4.29 8.09
CA TYR A 10 5.42 -3.30 7.00
C TYR A 10 6.61 -3.44 6.05
N ARG A 11 7.75 -4.00 6.50
CA ARG A 11 8.85 -4.41 5.62
C ARG A 11 8.42 -5.49 4.63
N VAL A 12 7.72 -6.52 5.11
CA VAL A 12 7.19 -7.59 4.26
C VAL A 12 6.15 -7.04 3.28
N VAL A 13 5.25 -6.20 3.75
CA VAL A 13 4.26 -5.52 2.90
C VAL A 13 4.93 -4.68 1.81
N GLY A 14 6.01 -3.95 2.15
CA GLY A 14 6.82 -3.19 1.18
C GLY A 14 7.41 -4.08 0.08
N ARG A 15 7.91 -5.27 0.44
CA ARG A 15 8.47 -6.23 -0.52
C ARG A 15 7.41 -6.87 -1.42
N ILE A 16 6.22 -7.13 -0.89
CA ILE A 16 5.07 -7.59 -1.69
C ILE A 16 4.66 -6.50 -2.68
N ALA A 17 4.54 -5.26 -2.20
CA ALA A 17 4.20 -4.11 -3.03
C ALA A 17 5.25 -3.88 -4.13
N GLN A 18 6.54 -4.03 -3.82
CA GLN A 18 7.62 -3.96 -4.82
C GLN A 18 7.43 -4.97 -5.94
N THR A 19 7.19 -6.24 -5.57
CA THR A 19 6.98 -7.31 -6.55
C THR A 19 5.80 -6.96 -7.45
N MET A 20 4.68 -6.52 -6.88
CA MET A 20 3.52 -6.10 -7.66
C MET A 20 3.84 -4.91 -8.57
N CYS A 21 4.56 -3.91 -8.08
CA CYS A 21 4.95 -2.75 -8.89
C CYS A 21 5.76 -3.14 -10.12
N LEU A 22 6.67 -4.11 -9.97
CA LEU A 22 7.48 -4.62 -11.08
C LEU A 22 6.66 -5.41 -12.09
N VAL A 23 5.59 -6.10 -11.64
CA VAL A 23 4.73 -6.93 -12.50
C VAL A 23 3.72 -6.07 -13.27
N VAL A 24 3.01 -5.16 -12.58
CA VAL A 24 1.86 -4.45 -13.16
C VAL A 24 2.12 -3.00 -13.53
N GLN A 25 3.26 -2.43 -13.11
CA GLN A 25 3.63 -1.03 -13.36
C GLN A 25 2.50 -0.04 -13.03
N PRO A 26 2.11 0.08 -11.74
CA PRO A 26 0.92 0.80 -11.32
C PRO A 26 1.14 2.31 -11.30
N TYR A 27 1.25 2.95 -12.47
CA TYR A 27 1.39 4.42 -12.57
C TYR A 27 0.17 5.17 -12.00
N GLY A 28 -0.99 4.52 -11.92
CA GLY A 28 -2.17 5.05 -11.22
C GLY A 28 -2.04 5.03 -9.68
N GLY A 29 -1.07 4.27 -9.15
CA GLY A 29 -0.71 4.24 -7.74
C GLY A 29 -0.91 2.89 -7.04
N VAL A 30 -0.28 2.79 -5.87
CA VAL A 30 -0.40 1.69 -4.91
C VAL A 30 -1.25 2.17 -3.75
N PHE A 31 -2.34 1.47 -3.47
CA PHE A 31 -3.30 1.85 -2.42
C PHE A 31 -3.21 0.87 -1.25
N LEU A 32 -2.75 1.36 -0.10
CA LEU A 32 -2.78 0.61 1.16
C LEU A 32 -4.17 0.78 1.78
N CYS A 33 -4.87 -0.33 1.93
CA CYS A 33 -6.28 -0.37 2.35
C CYS A 33 -6.48 -1.21 3.61
N GLY A 34 -7.66 -1.11 4.20
CA GLY A 34 -8.12 -1.91 5.33
C GLY A 34 -8.02 -1.20 6.68
N ALA A 35 -8.87 -1.61 7.62
CA ALA A 35 -9.02 -0.95 8.92
C ALA A 35 -7.71 -0.91 9.74
N SER A 36 -6.88 -1.95 9.64
CA SER A 36 -5.57 -1.97 10.30
C SER A 36 -4.59 -0.96 9.69
N THR A 37 -4.63 -0.77 8.38
CA THR A 37 -3.80 0.21 7.67
C THR A 37 -4.20 1.63 8.06
N GLU A 38 -5.50 1.91 8.11
CA GLU A 38 -6.05 3.19 8.55
C GLU A 38 -5.61 3.52 9.99
N LYS A 39 -5.78 2.57 10.92
CA LYS A 39 -5.37 2.73 12.33
C LYS A 39 -3.86 2.91 12.51
N ASN A 40 -3.07 2.40 11.58
CA ASN A 40 -1.61 2.47 11.62
C ASN A 40 -1.05 3.55 10.69
N ALA A 41 -1.86 4.45 10.12
CA ALA A 41 -1.43 5.39 9.08
C ALA A 41 -0.17 6.18 9.47
N ASP A 42 -0.16 6.74 10.68
CA ASP A 42 0.97 7.50 11.22
C ASP A 42 2.22 6.62 11.43
N PHE A 43 2.02 5.35 11.77
CA PHE A 43 3.12 4.40 11.91
C PHE A 43 3.72 4.05 10.55
N ILE A 44 2.87 3.84 9.52
CA ILE A 44 3.32 3.45 8.18
C ILE A 44 4.27 4.50 7.60
N SER A 45 3.98 5.79 7.77
CA SER A 45 4.85 6.88 7.30
C SER A 45 6.24 6.86 7.94
N CYS A 46 6.36 6.31 9.15
CA CYS A 46 7.62 6.19 9.88
C CYS A 46 8.24 4.78 9.79
N SER A 47 7.57 3.84 9.13
CA SER A 47 8.02 2.45 8.99
C SER A 47 9.00 2.27 7.83
N ASP A 48 9.63 1.10 7.77
CA ASP A 48 10.50 0.71 6.65
C ASP A 48 9.72 0.29 5.38
N PHE A 49 8.41 0.51 5.29
CA PHE A 49 7.59 0.14 4.11
C PHE A 49 8.16 0.71 2.80
N LEU A 50 8.33 2.04 2.71
CA LEU A 50 8.83 2.68 1.48
C LEU A 50 10.28 2.31 1.19
N LYS A 51 11.08 2.15 2.26
CA LYS A 51 12.47 1.70 2.14
C LYS A 51 12.55 0.34 1.47
N GLU A 52 11.72 -0.62 1.89
CA GLU A 52 11.67 -1.95 1.28
C GLU A 52 11.00 -1.94 -0.10
N LEU A 53 9.99 -1.09 -0.32
CA LEU A 53 9.38 -0.89 -1.64
C LEU A 53 10.44 -0.48 -2.68
N HIS A 54 11.30 0.48 -2.33
CA HIS A 54 12.35 1.01 -3.20
C HIS A 54 13.67 0.22 -3.12
N ASN A 55 13.71 -0.89 -2.39
CA ASN A 55 14.92 -1.71 -2.20
C ASN A 55 15.24 -2.55 -3.44
N SER A 56 15.71 -1.90 -4.50
CA SER A 56 16.15 -2.55 -5.75
C SER A 56 17.37 -1.84 -6.29
N LEU A 57 18.44 -2.58 -6.59
CA LEU A 57 19.65 -1.97 -7.16
C LEU A 57 19.45 -1.44 -8.58
N ILE A 58 18.57 -2.09 -9.35
CA ILE A 58 18.43 -1.82 -10.80
C ILE A 58 17.19 -0.99 -11.10
N ARG A 59 16.09 -1.18 -10.34
CA ARG A 59 14.77 -0.62 -10.67
C ARG A 59 14.27 0.42 -9.67
N LYS A 60 15.14 0.93 -8.79
CA LYS A 60 14.76 1.93 -7.77
C LYS A 60 14.08 3.15 -8.38
N GLU A 61 14.69 3.76 -9.40
CA GLU A 61 14.15 4.97 -10.05
C GLU A 61 12.76 4.75 -10.67
N MET A 62 12.50 3.54 -11.18
CA MET A 62 11.19 3.16 -11.69
C MET A 62 10.19 2.98 -10.54
N LEU A 63 10.60 2.37 -9.43
CA LEU A 63 9.76 2.13 -8.27
C LEU A 63 9.36 3.44 -7.57
N GLU A 64 10.26 4.42 -7.51
CA GLU A 64 10.03 5.74 -6.91
C GLU A 64 9.00 6.59 -7.69
N GLN A 65 8.69 6.23 -8.93
CA GLN A 65 7.67 6.92 -9.74
C GLN A 65 6.24 6.50 -9.38
N TYR A 66 6.06 5.37 -8.71
CA TYR A 66 4.72 4.90 -8.38
C TYR A 66 4.21 5.59 -7.11
N PRO A 67 3.12 6.36 -7.19
CA PRO A 67 2.59 7.03 -6.01
C PRO A 67 1.99 6.01 -5.05
N VAL A 68 2.25 6.16 -3.75
CA VAL A 68 1.67 5.31 -2.70
C VAL A 68 0.70 6.14 -1.88
N TYR A 69 -0.51 5.60 -1.69
CA TYR A 69 -1.57 6.23 -0.92
C TYR A 69 -2.03 5.33 0.22
N ILE A 70 -2.30 5.93 1.37
CA ILE A 70 -3.01 5.28 2.47
C ILE A 70 -4.48 5.70 2.36
N VAL A 71 -5.38 4.72 2.23
CA VAL A 71 -6.81 4.99 2.15
C VAL A 71 -7.38 5.10 3.56
N THR A 72 -7.75 6.33 3.96
CA THR A 72 -8.32 6.63 5.28
C THR A 72 -9.85 6.73 5.28
N LYS A 73 -10.49 6.58 4.11
CA LYS A 73 -11.94 6.57 4.02
C LYS A 73 -12.47 5.27 4.64
N PRO A 74 -13.40 5.31 5.60
CA PRO A 74 -14.00 4.10 6.14
C PRO A 74 -14.92 3.42 5.13
N ASP A 75 -15.20 2.14 5.35
CA ASP A 75 -16.21 1.34 4.63
C ASP A 75 -16.08 1.33 3.10
N ILE A 76 -14.85 1.41 2.59
CA ILE A 76 -14.60 1.40 1.13
C ILE A 76 -15.17 0.18 0.41
N ASN A 77 -15.25 -0.97 1.11
CA ASN A 77 -15.83 -2.19 0.56
C ASN A 77 -17.33 -2.04 0.29
N ILE A 78 -18.06 -1.42 1.24
CA ILE A 78 -19.51 -1.16 1.09
C ILE A 78 -19.73 -0.11 -0.01
N ALA A 79 -18.95 0.98 0.02
CA ALA A 79 -19.05 2.03 -0.98
C ALA A 79 -18.77 1.53 -2.40
N GLY A 80 -17.72 0.71 -2.58
CA GLY A 80 -17.36 0.10 -3.86
C GLY A 80 -18.42 -0.91 -4.33
N GLY A 81 -18.94 -1.74 -3.42
CA GLY A 81 -20.03 -2.67 -3.72
C GLY A 81 -21.29 -1.97 -4.20
N LEU A 82 -21.73 -0.92 -3.49
CA LEU A 82 -22.89 -0.11 -3.90
C LEU A 82 -22.68 0.54 -5.27
N TRP A 83 -21.50 1.08 -5.53
CA TRP A 83 -21.15 1.65 -6.83
C TRP A 83 -21.23 0.62 -7.95
N ALA A 84 -20.75 -0.61 -7.72
CA ALA A 84 -20.81 -1.69 -8.69
C ALA A 84 -22.27 -2.10 -8.97
N CYS A 85 -23.13 -2.22 -7.95
CA CYS A 85 -24.54 -2.55 -8.13
C CYS A 85 -25.30 -1.49 -8.94
N ARG A 86 -25.00 -0.20 -8.75
CA ARG A 86 -25.61 0.90 -9.51
C ARG A 86 -25.32 0.88 -11.01
N LYS A 87 -24.27 0.17 -11.44
CA LYS A 87 -23.93 0.03 -12.86
C LYS A 87 -24.59 -1.18 -13.53
N ILE A 88 -25.20 -2.07 -12.75
CA ILE A 88 -25.85 -3.29 -13.24
C ILE A 88 -27.36 -3.09 -13.41
N LEU A 89 -27.94 -2.11 -12.71
CA LEU A 89 -29.33 -1.66 -12.86
C LEU A 89 -29.43 -0.49 -13.84
#